data_AF-A0A2U0S7A0-F1
#
_entry.id   AF-A0A2U0S7A0-F1
#
_cell.length_a   1.000
_cell.length_b   1.000
_cell.length_c   1.000
_cell.angle_alpha   90.00
_cell.angle_beta   90.00
_cell.angle_gamma   90.00
#
_symmetry.space_group_name_H-M   'P 1'
#
loop_
_entity.id
_entity.type
_entity.pdbx_description
1 polymer ?
#
loop_
_entity_poly.entity_id
_entity_poly.type
_entity_poly.pdbx_seq_one_letter_code
_entity_poly.pdbx_strand_id
1 'polypeptide(L)'
;LWIKYKRDYRSEINDTVDLVVVGAFHGRGKRAGTYGTYLLAAYNPDKDLFETVTKVGTGFTDADLEKLPKLLNKHRINHKHSRVDSSIDVDVWFEPAIVIEIRGAEMTLSPVHTCAMNVIRDATGIAIRFPRFTGKYRVDKAAEDATTTEEIIEMYRGQLKKIDG
;
A
#
# COMPACT_ATOMS: atom_id res chain seq x y z
N LEU A 1 -17.58 29.21 13.79
CA LEU A 1 -17.14 28.15 12.85
C LEU A 1 -15.66 27.88 13.08
N TRP A 2 -15.27 26.64 13.40
CA TRP A 2 -13.87 26.24 13.44
C TRP A 2 -13.49 25.65 12.08
N ILE A 3 -12.67 26.38 11.32
CA ILE A 3 -12.12 25.90 10.05
C ILE A 3 -10.73 25.32 10.36
N LYS A 4 -10.59 23.99 10.26
CA LYS A 4 -9.27 23.34 10.33
C LYS A 4 -8.52 23.64 9.04
N TYR A 5 -7.78 24.74 9.01
CA TYR A 5 -6.85 25.03 7.92
C TYR A 5 -5.57 24.23 8.16
N LYS A 6 -5.48 23.04 7.55
CA LYS A 6 -4.28 22.22 7.60
C LYS A 6 -3.30 22.72 6.54
N ARG A 7 -2.06 23.00 6.96
CA ARG A 7 -0.92 23.34 6.08
C ARG A 7 -0.50 22.18 5.16
N ASP A 8 -1.12 21.01 5.33
CA ASP A 8 -0.82 19.74 4.64
C ASP A 8 -1.06 19.77 3.11
N TYR A 9 -1.66 20.83 2.54
CA TYR A 9 -1.83 20.94 1.08
C TYR A 9 -0.52 21.23 0.32
N ARG A 10 0.58 21.56 1.00
CA ARG A 10 1.85 21.90 0.34
C ARG A 10 2.77 20.70 0.09
N SER A 11 2.41 19.52 0.60
CA SER A 11 3.13 18.27 0.39
C SER A 11 2.15 17.16 0.03
N GLU A 12 1.25 17.39 -0.92
CA GLU A 12 0.62 16.27 -1.60
C GLU A 12 1.70 15.62 -2.46
N ILE A 13 2.06 14.36 -2.17
CA ILE A 13 2.50 13.48 -3.25
C ILE A 13 1.35 13.50 -4.26
N ASN A 14 1.51 14.28 -5.33
CA ASN A 14 0.56 14.28 -6.45
C ASN A 14 0.60 12.98 -7.24
N ASP A 15 1.59 12.14 -6.96
CA ASP A 15 1.85 10.90 -7.64
C ASP A 15 1.09 9.74 -6.98
N THR A 16 0.34 9.02 -7.80
CA THR A 16 -0.28 7.75 -7.42
C THR A 16 0.72 6.62 -7.60
N VAL A 17 0.57 5.56 -6.81
CA VAL A 17 1.34 4.32 -6.99
C VAL A 17 0.39 3.14 -7.18
N ASP A 18 0.81 2.19 -8.00
CA ASP A 18 0.09 0.95 -8.25
C ASP A 18 0.67 -0.12 -7.33
N LEU A 19 -0.12 -0.64 -6.40
CA LEU A 19 0.37 -1.61 -5.41
C LEU A 19 -0.44 -2.89 -5.44
N VAL A 20 0.23 -4.00 -5.11
CA VAL A 20 -0.38 -5.32 -5.05
C VAL A 20 -1.01 -5.54 -3.68
N VAL A 21 -2.24 -6.06 -3.66
CA VAL A 21 -2.90 -6.49 -2.42
C VAL A 21 -2.35 -7.85 -2.00
N VAL A 22 -1.68 -7.90 -0.85
CA VAL A 22 -1.03 -9.14 -0.35
C VAL A 22 -1.68 -9.69 0.92
N GLY A 23 -2.49 -8.88 1.61
CA GLY A 23 -3.20 -9.32 2.81
C GLY A 23 -4.32 -8.39 3.22
N ALA A 24 -5.12 -8.81 4.21
CA ALA A 24 -6.20 -8.01 4.78
C ALA A 24 -6.40 -8.25 6.28
N PHE A 25 -6.93 -7.23 6.93
CA PHE A 25 -7.44 -7.27 8.29
C PHE A 25 -8.96 -7.25 8.27
N HIS A 26 -9.60 -8.04 9.13
CA HIS A 26 -11.04 -8.06 9.26
C HIS A 26 -11.58 -6.71 9.72
N GLY A 27 -12.67 -6.28 9.07
CA GLY A 27 -13.37 -5.06 9.42
C GLY A 27 -14.09 -5.20 10.76
N ARG A 28 -14.25 -4.06 11.42
CA ARG A 28 -15.01 -3.93 12.68
C ARG A 28 -16.20 -2.99 12.47
N GLY A 29 -17.21 -3.09 13.33
CA GLY A 29 -18.39 -2.20 13.30
C GLY A 29 -19.16 -2.30 11.98
N LYS A 30 -19.32 -1.17 11.27
CA LYS A 30 -20.04 -1.12 9.97
C LYS A 30 -19.42 -2.00 8.88
N ARG A 31 -18.17 -2.43 9.03
CA ARG A 31 -17.47 -3.35 8.12
C ARG A 31 -17.28 -4.75 8.70
N ALA A 32 -18.03 -5.11 9.75
CA ALA A 32 -18.01 -6.46 10.28
C ALA A 32 -18.46 -7.46 9.21
N GLY A 33 -17.74 -8.59 9.09
CA GLY A 33 -18.00 -9.62 8.08
C GLY A 33 -17.29 -9.41 6.74
N THR A 34 -16.53 -8.33 6.56
CA THR A 34 -15.67 -8.10 5.39
C THR A 34 -14.26 -7.67 5.81
N TYR A 35 -13.45 -7.19 4.87
CA TYR A 35 -12.11 -6.66 5.11
C TYR A 35 -12.19 -5.15 5.41
N GLY A 36 -11.56 -4.74 6.50
CA GLY A 36 -11.52 -3.34 6.95
C GLY A 36 -10.33 -2.58 6.39
N THR A 37 -9.20 -3.26 6.24
CA THR A 37 -7.93 -2.67 5.81
C THR A 37 -7.15 -3.71 5.02
N TYR A 38 -6.49 -3.27 3.95
CA TYR A 38 -5.68 -4.10 3.08
C TYR A 38 -4.19 -3.76 3.26
N LEU A 39 -3.35 -4.78 3.26
CA LEU A 39 -1.89 -4.66 3.25
C LEU A 39 -1.43 -4.66 1.80
N LEU A 40 -0.68 -3.62 1.42
CA LEU A 40 -0.21 -3.40 0.06
C LEU A 40 1.30 -3.47 -0.03
N ALA A 41 1.78 -3.98 -1.17
CA ALA A 41 3.20 -4.17 -1.46
C ALA A 41 3.60 -3.58 -2.81
N ALA A 42 4.84 -3.10 -2.86
CA ALA A 42 5.56 -2.75 -4.08
C ALA A 42 6.35 -3.96 -4.58
N TYR A 43 6.68 -4.00 -5.87
CA TYR A 43 7.42 -5.11 -6.45
C TYR A 43 8.94 -4.83 -6.48
N ASN A 44 9.75 -5.78 -6.02
CA ASN A 44 11.20 -5.72 -6.09
C ASN A 44 11.67 -6.69 -7.18
N PRO A 45 12.02 -6.20 -8.39
CA PRO A 45 12.44 -7.05 -9.50
C PRO A 45 13.78 -7.76 -9.25
N ASP A 46 14.67 -7.19 -8.43
CA ASP A 46 15.99 -7.78 -8.17
C ASP A 46 15.90 -9.02 -7.29
N LYS A 47 14.93 -9.04 -6.37
CA LYS A 47 14.70 -10.16 -5.44
C LYS A 47 13.53 -11.06 -5.85
N ASP A 48 12.74 -10.64 -6.83
CA ASP A 48 11.44 -11.24 -7.16
C ASP A 48 10.48 -11.31 -5.96
N LEU A 49 10.41 -10.23 -5.18
CA LEU A 49 9.60 -10.15 -3.95
C LEU A 49 8.65 -8.95 -3.97
N PHE A 50 7.50 -9.10 -3.32
CA PHE A 50 6.54 -8.06 -3.00
C PHE A 50 6.79 -7.54 -1.58
N GLU A 51 7.36 -6.35 -1.47
CA GLU A 51 7.76 -5.74 -0.20
C GLU A 51 6.65 -4.79 0.31
N THR A 52 6.18 -4.98 1.54
CA THR A 52 5.02 -4.20 2.03
C THR A 52 5.37 -2.75 2.30
N VAL A 53 4.51 -1.84 1.85
CA VAL A 53 4.75 -0.39 1.91
C VAL A 53 3.62 0.38 2.59
N THR A 54 2.39 -0.16 2.65
CA THR A 54 1.31 0.56 3.34
C THR A 54 0.12 -0.32 3.73
N LYS A 55 -0.76 0.25 4.56
CA LYS A 55 -2.07 -0.31 4.93
C LYS A 55 -3.16 0.66 4.51
N VAL A 56 -4.08 0.23 3.64
CA VAL A 56 -5.17 1.09 3.16
C VAL A 56 -6.54 0.61 3.65
N GLY A 57 -7.28 1.51 4.31
CA GLY A 57 -8.66 1.26 4.73
C GLY A 57 -9.64 2.33 4.27
N THR A 58 -9.20 3.30 3.48
CA THR A 58 -10.00 4.46 3.07
C THR A 58 -9.97 4.65 1.55
N GLY A 59 -10.96 5.37 1.01
CA GLY A 59 -11.12 5.56 -0.44
C GLY A 59 -11.98 4.50 -1.14
N PHE A 60 -12.52 3.53 -0.40
CA PHE A 60 -13.43 2.51 -0.92
C PHE A 60 -14.88 3.00 -0.85
N THR A 61 -15.60 2.94 -1.98
CA THR A 61 -17.05 3.09 -2.03
C THR A 61 -17.74 1.82 -1.51
N ASP A 62 -19.05 1.88 -1.23
CA ASP A 62 -19.79 0.68 -0.82
C ASP A 62 -19.74 -0.41 -1.90
N ALA A 63 -19.77 -0.04 -3.18
CA ALA A 63 -19.60 -0.97 -4.29
C ALA A 63 -18.21 -1.64 -4.29
N ASP A 64 -17.15 -0.89 -3.93
CA ASP A 64 -15.80 -1.45 -3.80
C ASP A 64 -15.69 -2.42 -2.63
N LEU A 65 -16.34 -2.10 -1.50
CA LEU A 65 -16.37 -2.95 -0.31
C LEU A 65 -17.08 -4.27 -0.56
N GLU A 66 -17.96 -4.35 -1.56
CA GLU A 66 -18.56 -5.61 -2.02
C GLU A 66 -17.73 -6.32 -3.10
N LYS A 67 -17.12 -5.57 -4.01
CA LYS A 67 -16.40 -6.10 -5.17
C LYS A 67 -15.02 -6.65 -4.81
N LEU A 68 -14.20 -5.87 -4.10
CA LEU A 68 -12.81 -6.22 -3.83
C LEU A 68 -12.67 -7.52 -3.02
N PRO A 69 -13.45 -7.78 -1.95
CA PRO A 69 -13.40 -9.07 -1.26
C PRO A 69 -13.74 -10.26 -2.16
N LYS A 70 -14.70 -10.13 -3.08
CA LYS A 70 -15.06 -11.20 -4.03
C LYS A 70 -13.93 -11.52 -5.00
N LEU A 71 -13.18 -10.50 -5.44
CA LEU A 71 -12.00 -10.70 -6.29
C LEU A 71 -10.87 -11.38 -5.50
N LEU A 72 -10.54 -10.86 -4.33
CA LEU A 72 -9.44 -11.36 -3.50
C LEU A 72 -9.69 -12.76 -2.95
N ASN A 73 -10.94 -13.14 -2.67
CA ASN A 73 -11.26 -14.47 -2.15
C ASN A 73 -10.87 -15.61 -3.11
N LYS A 74 -10.74 -15.32 -4.42
CA LYS A 74 -10.23 -16.29 -5.40
C LYS A 74 -8.74 -16.58 -5.24
N HIS A 75 -8.01 -15.66 -4.63
CA HIS A 75 -6.57 -15.70 -4.40
C HIS A 75 -6.22 -15.91 -2.92
N ARG A 76 -7.21 -16.27 -2.09
CA ARG A 76 -6.99 -16.44 -0.65
C ARG A 76 -6.11 -17.65 -0.37
N ILE A 77 -5.12 -17.44 0.49
CA ILE A 77 -4.20 -18.47 0.96
C ILE A 77 -4.14 -18.46 2.50
N ASN A 78 -3.80 -19.61 3.09
CA ASN A 78 -3.79 -19.79 4.55
C ASN A 78 -2.46 -19.39 5.21
N HIS A 79 -1.46 -18.98 4.43
CA HIS A 79 -0.13 -18.62 4.90
C HIS A 79 0.43 -17.48 4.04
N LYS A 80 1.46 -16.79 4.54
CA LYS A 80 2.16 -15.74 3.77
C LYS A 80 2.77 -16.35 2.50
N HIS A 81 2.47 -15.77 1.34
CA HIS A 81 3.03 -16.21 0.06
C HIS A 81 4.57 -16.10 0.07
N SER A 82 5.27 -17.03 -0.60
CA SER A 82 6.75 -17.07 -0.61
C SER A 82 7.38 -15.80 -1.21
N ARG A 83 6.72 -15.23 -2.22
CA ARG A 83 7.11 -13.95 -2.84
C ARG A 83 6.68 -12.71 -2.05
N VAL A 84 6.08 -12.82 -0.86
CA VAL A 84 5.67 -11.65 -0.06
C VAL A 84 6.63 -11.46 1.10
N ASP A 85 7.35 -10.34 1.10
CA ASP A 85 8.16 -9.91 2.24
C ASP A 85 7.38 -8.97 3.13
N SER A 86 7.11 -9.40 4.36
CA SER A 86 6.42 -8.60 5.36
C SER A 86 6.79 -9.04 6.78
N SER A 87 6.99 -8.05 7.64
CA SER A 87 7.05 -8.20 9.11
C SER A 87 5.70 -7.98 9.79
N ILE A 88 4.64 -7.69 9.02
CA ILE A 88 3.29 -7.48 9.54
C ILE A 88 2.49 -8.75 9.33
N ASP A 89 1.93 -9.29 10.40
CA ASP A 89 0.95 -10.37 10.30
C ASP A 89 -0.45 -9.81 10.01
N VAL A 90 -1.24 -10.58 9.25
CA VAL A 90 -2.59 -10.22 8.80
C VAL A 90 -3.56 -11.35 9.08
N ASP A 91 -4.85 -11.03 9.13
CA ASP A 91 -5.90 -12.03 9.37
C ASP A 91 -6.08 -12.94 8.15
N VAL A 92 -5.85 -12.41 6.95
CA VAL A 92 -5.99 -13.13 5.69
C VAL A 92 -4.86 -12.78 4.73
N TRP A 93 -4.21 -13.81 4.17
CA TRP A 93 -3.19 -13.69 3.14
C TRP A 93 -3.79 -13.91 1.74
N PHE A 94 -3.20 -13.25 0.74
CA PHE A 94 -3.57 -13.42 -0.67
C PHE A 94 -2.34 -13.72 -1.52
N GLU A 95 -2.54 -14.51 -2.58
CA GLU A 95 -1.59 -14.60 -3.69
C GLU A 95 -1.47 -13.22 -4.36
N PRO A 96 -0.24 -12.73 -4.66
CA PRO A 96 -0.02 -11.47 -5.35
C PRO A 96 -0.63 -11.51 -6.77
N ALA A 97 -1.79 -10.88 -6.94
CA ALA A 97 -2.50 -10.89 -8.23
C ALA A 97 -3.27 -9.59 -8.51
N ILE A 98 -3.86 -8.99 -7.48
CA ILE A 98 -4.72 -7.81 -7.64
C ILE A 98 -3.93 -6.54 -7.39
N VAL A 99 -3.82 -5.70 -8.42
CA VAL A 99 -3.17 -4.39 -8.37
C VAL A 99 -4.21 -3.27 -8.25
N ILE A 100 -4.00 -2.35 -7.33
CA ILE A 100 -4.84 -1.18 -7.12
C ILE A 100 -4.01 0.11 -7.11
N GLU A 101 -4.58 1.17 -7.68
CA GLU A 101 -3.98 2.50 -7.61
C GLU A 101 -4.31 3.13 -6.26
N ILE A 102 -3.29 3.57 -5.54
CA ILE A 102 -3.44 4.32 -4.30
C ILE A 102 -2.75 5.67 -4.39
N ARG A 103 -3.27 6.62 -3.63
CA ARG A 103 -2.68 7.94 -3.44
C ARG A 103 -2.23 8.08 -1.99
N GLY A 104 -0.99 8.50 -1.78
CA GLY A 104 -0.45 8.86 -0.47
C GLY A 104 -0.39 10.38 -0.30
N ALA A 105 -0.29 10.84 0.95
CA ALA A 105 0.06 12.24 1.20
C ALA A 105 1.58 12.42 1.26
N GLU A 106 2.28 11.55 1.98
CA GLU A 106 3.73 11.61 2.17
C GLU A 106 4.33 10.20 2.31
N MET A 107 5.62 10.07 2.06
CA MET A 107 6.42 8.89 2.35
C MET A 107 7.30 9.14 3.56
N THR A 108 7.40 8.15 4.44
CA THR A 108 8.17 8.22 5.69
C THR A 108 8.92 6.94 5.97
N LEU A 109 10.00 7.02 6.73
CA LEU A 109 10.69 5.84 7.22
C LEU A 109 9.83 5.07 8.23
N SER A 110 9.80 3.76 8.08
CA SER A 110 8.97 2.85 8.88
C SER A 110 9.80 1.65 9.36
N PRO A 111 9.72 1.28 10.64
CA PRO A 111 10.37 0.08 11.14
C PRO A 111 9.58 -1.20 10.84
N VAL A 112 8.35 -1.09 10.33
CA VAL A 112 7.42 -2.24 10.15
C VAL A 112 7.09 -2.56 8.69
N HIS A 113 7.45 -1.68 7.77
CA HIS A 113 7.24 -1.90 6.33
C HIS A 113 8.58 -2.28 5.71
N THR A 114 8.59 -3.32 4.89
CA THR A 114 9.81 -3.96 4.36
C THR A 114 10.28 -3.35 3.06
N CYS A 115 9.45 -2.57 2.38
CA CYS A 115 9.83 -1.86 1.15
C CYS A 115 11.07 -1.00 1.40
N ALA A 116 12.15 -1.24 0.63
CA ALA A 116 13.43 -0.54 0.77
C ALA A 116 14.07 -0.65 2.17
N MET A 117 13.85 -1.78 2.88
CA MET A 117 14.44 -2.03 4.19
C MET A 117 15.97 -1.90 4.17
N ASN A 118 16.52 -1.15 5.13
CA ASN A 118 17.95 -0.85 5.28
C ASN A 118 18.58 -0.05 4.12
N VAL A 119 17.78 0.47 3.17
CA VAL A 119 18.32 1.22 2.02
C VAL A 119 18.57 2.70 2.36
N ILE A 120 17.63 3.33 3.06
CA ILE A 120 17.75 4.75 3.44
C ILE A 120 18.41 4.92 4.80
N ARG A 121 18.00 4.09 5.77
CA ARG A 121 18.51 4.08 7.13
C ARG A 121 18.35 2.68 7.70
N ASP A 122 19.35 2.27 8.48
CA ASP A 122 19.37 0.97 9.16
C ASP A 122 18.08 0.72 9.95
N ALA A 123 17.62 -0.54 9.89
CA ALA A 123 16.40 -1.04 10.53
C ALA A 123 15.11 -0.30 10.14
N THR A 124 15.07 0.34 8.98
CA THR A 124 13.85 0.95 8.44
C THR A 124 13.67 0.72 6.95
N GLY A 125 12.42 0.50 6.56
CA GLY A 125 11.94 0.64 5.18
C GLY A 125 11.16 1.94 4.97
N ILE A 126 10.48 2.04 3.84
CA ILE A 126 9.65 3.18 3.46
C ILE A 126 8.17 2.79 3.62
N ALA A 127 7.37 3.74 4.10
CA ALA A 127 5.93 3.60 4.15
C ALA A 127 5.20 4.81 3.58
N ILE A 128 4.08 4.55 2.92
CA ILE A 128 3.18 5.60 2.43
C ILE A 128 2.16 5.95 3.52
N ARG A 129 2.10 7.23 3.88
CA ARG A 129 1.16 7.75 4.89
C ARG A 129 -0.09 8.32 4.25
N PHE A 130 -1.17 8.22 5.03
CA PHE A 130 -2.52 8.60 4.63
C PHE A 130 -2.96 8.00 3.28
N PRO A 131 -2.73 6.69 3.04
CA PRO A 131 -3.09 6.07 1.78
C PRO A 131 -4.60 6.07 1.57
N ARG A 132 -5.02 6.38 0.35
CA ARG A 132 -6.40 6.29 -0.11
C ARG A 132 -6.45 5.51 -1.41
N PHE A 133 -7.36 4.55 -1.51
CA PHE A 133 -7.71 3.96 -2.79
C PHE A 133 -8.34 5.02 -3.69
N THR A 134 -7.94 5.07 -4.96
CA THR A 134 -8.42 6.10 -5.91
C THR A 134 -9.71 5.71 -6.62
N GLY A 135 -10.14 4.44 -6.50
CA GLY A 135 -11.23 3.87 -7.29
C GLY A 135 -10.77 3.08 -8.51
N LYS A 136 -9.48 3.09 -8.84
CA LYS A 136 -8.96 2.38 -10.02
C LYS A 136 -8.35 1.01 -9.67
N TYR A 137 -8.96 -0.03 -10.22
CA TYR A 137 -8.41 -1.38 -10.26
C TYR A 137 -7.55 -1.51 -11.51
N ARG A 138 -6.27 -1.84 -11.36
CA ARG A 138 -5.33 -1.94 -12.49
C ARG A 138 -5.39 -3.32 -13.12
N VAL A 139 -6.52 -3.62 -13.76
CA VAL A 139 -6.76 -4.87 -14.50
C VAL A 139 -5.87 -5.00 -15.75
N ASP A 140 -5.26 -3.89 -16.15
CA ASP A 140 -4.27 -3.76 -17.22
C ASP A 140 -2.85 -4.17 -16.79
N LYS A 141 -2.62 -4.42 -15.49
CA LYS A 141 -1.30 -4.73 -14.92
C LYS A 141 -1.27 -6.11 -14.28
N ALA A 142 -0.20 -6.86 -14.53
CA ALA A 142 0.15 -8.00 -13.70
C ALA A 142 0.71 -7.53 -12.34
N ALA A 143 0.85 -8.44 -11.38
CA ALA A 143 1.40 -8.10 -10.07
C ALA A 143 2.83 -7.55 -10.20
N GLU A 144 3.62 -8.11 -11.13
CA GLU A 144 4.99 -7.72 -11.45
C GLU A 144 5.09 -6.34 -12.14
N ASP A 145 3.98 -5.82 -12.69
CA ASP A 145 3.92 -4.47 -13.29
C ASP A 145 3.53 -3.37 -12.28
N ALA A 146 3.40 -3.74 -11.00
CA ALA A 146 3.17 -2.79 -9.91
C ALA A 146 4.36 -1.83 -9.75
N THR A 147 4.13 -0.73 -9.06
CA THR A 147 5.19 0.22 -8.70
C THR A 147 6.31 -0.52 -7.98
N THR A 148 7.53 -0.27 -8.43
CA THR A 148 8.72 -0.98 -7.97
C THR A 148 9.28 -0.36 -6.69
N THR A 149 10.06 -1.16 -5.94
CA THR A 149 10.78 -0.65 -4.76
C THR A 149 11.69 0.52 -5.11
N GLU A 150 12.36 0.50 -6.28
CA GLU A 150 13.22 1.60 -6.71
C GLU A 150 12.42 2.88 -7.01
N GLU A 151 11.28 2.78 -7.69
CA GLU A 151 10.39 3.92 -7.89
C GLU A 151 9.93 4.52 -6.54
N ILE A 152 9.61 3.69 -5.55
CA ILE A 152 9.28 4.17 -4.19
C ILE A 152 10.47 4.91 -3.54
N ILE A 153 11.70 4.41 -3.71
CA ILE A 153 12.92 5.06 -3.21
C ILE A 153 13.13 6.42 -3.87
N GLU A 154 12.97 6.49 -5.20
CA GLU A 154 13.10 7.72 -5.97
C GLU A 154 12.06 8.77 -5.54
N MET A 155 10.80 8.35 -5.38
CA MET A 155 9.72 9.21 -4.89
C MET A 155 10.04 9.76 -3.49
N TYR A 156 10.53 8.92 -2.58
CA TYR A 156 10.92 9.35 -1.24
C TYR A 156 12.08 10.36 -1.26
N ARG A 157 13.14 10.09 -2.04
CA ARG A 157 14.28 11.02 -2.19
C ARG A 157 13.83 12.35 -2.82
N GLY A 158 12.92 12.29 -3.80
CA GLY A 158 12.32 13.46 -4.43
C GLY A 158 11.50 14.31 -3.46
N GLN A 159 10.80 13.70 -2.51
CA GLN A 159 10.07 14.40 -1.45
C GLN A 159 11.02 15.21 -0.56
N LEU A 160 12.13 14.63 -0.10
CA LEU A 160 13.10 15.33 0.76
C LEU A 160 13.66 16.59 0.09
N LYS A 161 14.03 16.50 -1.20
CA LYS A 161 14.53 17.65 -1.97
C LYS A 161 13.54 18.81 -2.06
N LYS A 162 12.23 18.54 -2.06
CA LYS A 162 11.17 19.58 -2.09
C LYS A 162 10.93 20.23 -0.73
N ILE A 163 11.31 19.58 0.36
CA ILE A 163 11.17 20.12 1.72
C ILE A 163 12.34 21.05 2.06
N ASP A 164 13.53 20.74 1.54
CA ASP A 164 14.76 21.49 1.80
C ASP A 164 14.95 22.74 0.89
N GLY A 165 14.08 22.94 -0.11
CA GLY A 165 14.11 24.08 -1.05
C GLY A 165 12.95 25.03 -0.88
#